data_AF-A0A1E4HF14-F1
#
_entry.id   AF-A0A1E4HF14-F1
#
_cell.length_a   1.000
_cell.length_b   1.000
_cell.length_c   1.000
_cell.angle_alpha   90.00
_cell.angle_beta   90.00
_cell.angle_gamma   90.00
#
_symmetry.space_group_name_H-M   'P 1'
#
loop_
_entity.id
_entity.type
_entity.pdbx_description
1 polymer ?
#
loop_
_entity_poly.entity_id
_entity_poly.type
_entity_poly.pdbx_seq_one_letter_code
_entity_poly.pdbx_strand_id
1 'polypeptide(L)'
;MPATRPGLRRAVRGLARVTGRDAHLVWVDAGPTEALRGQHDRGRTVRTEAFERHVGDAAGPAERLRTGAENGAWTSVHVVDRADTAGGLQVDTTPVAVAK
;
A
#
# COMPACT_ATOMS: atom_id res chain seq x y z
N MET A 1 -11.78 0.32 5.65
CA MET A 1 -10.91 -0.71 6.27
C MET A 1 -9.49 -0.47 5.82
N PRO A 2 -8.48 -0.41 6.71
CA PRO A 2 -7.13 -0.06 6.29
C PRO A 2 -6.46 -1.22 5.55
N ALA A 3 -5.79 -0.91 4.43
CA ALA A 3 -5.00 -1.85 3.62
C ALA A 3 -3.85 -2.54 4.41
N THR A 4 -3.56 -2.03 5.61
CA THR A 4 -2.54 -2.55 6.54
C THR A 4 -2.95 -3.86 7.22
N ARG A 5 -4.23 -4.26 7.17
CA ARG A 5 -4.68 -5.51 7.80
C ARG A 5 -4.25 -6.74 7.00
N PRO A 6 -3.59 -7.74 7.63
CA PRO A 6 -3.16 -8.98 6.94
C PRO A 6 -4.32 -9.74 6.29
N GLY A 7 -5.50 -9.76 6.93
CA GLY A 7 -6.69 -10.43 6.40
C GLY A 7 -7.18 -9.81 5.08
N LEU A 8 -7.16 -8.48 4.96
CA LEU A 8 -7.54 -7.79 3.75
C LEU A 8 -6.53 -8.04 2.63
N ARG A 9 -5.22 -7.99 2.93
CA ARG A 9 -4.15 -8.35 1.98
C ARG A 9 -4.33 -9.78 1.44
N ARG A 10 -4.65 -10.75 2.31
CA ARG A 10 -4.97 -12.13 1.89
C ARG A 10 -6.21 -12.19 1.00
N ALA A 11 -7.27 -11.47 1.36
CA ALA A 11 -8.51 -11.45 0.59
C ALA A 11 -8.31 -10.89 -0.82
N VAL A 12 -7.56 -9.78 -0.96
CA VAL A 12 -7.22 -9.19 -2.27
C VAL A 12 -6.46 -10.19 -3.14
N ARG A 13 -5.43 -10.86 -2.60
CA ARG A 13 -4.70 -11.90 -3.33
C ARG A 13 -5.58 -13.09 -3.71
N GLY A 14 -6.48 -13.51 -2.82
CA GLY A 14 -7.44 -14.58 -3.10
C GLY A 14 -8.38 -14.21 -4.23
N LEU A 15 -8.90 -12.98 -4.23
CA LEU A 15 -9.76 -12.47 -5.29
C LEU A 15 -9.03 -12.40 -6.64
N ALA A 16 -7.78 -11.94 -6.65
CA ALA A 16 -6.96 -11.93 -7.85
C ALA A 16 -6.80 -13.35 -8.41
N ARG A 17 -6.47 -14.33 -7.56
CA ARG A 17 -6.35 -15.75 -7.96
C ARG A 17 -7.66 -16.32 -8.53
N VAL A 18 -8.79 -16.10 -7.86
CA VAL A 18 -10.10 -16.63 -8.31
C VAL A 18 -10.54 -15.99 -9.62
N THR A 19 -10.12 -14.75 -9.89
CA THR A 19 -10.45 -14.03 -11.12
C THR A 19 -9.39 -14.14 -12.22
N GLY A 20 -8.33 -14.92 -12.02
CA GLY A 20 -7.24 -15.06 -13.00
C GLY A 20 -6.45 -13.78 -13.23
N ARG A 21 -6.32 -12.93 -12.19
CA ARG A 21 -5.59 -11.66 -12.22
C ARG A 21 -4.33 -11.72 -11.35
N ASP A 22 -3.38 -10.87 -11.68
CA ASP A 22 -2.20 -10.61 -10.85
C ASP A 22 -2.52 -9.68 -9.68
N ALA A 23 -1.89 -9.96 -8.53
CA ALA A 23 -2.01 -9.14 -7.35
C ALA A 23 -0.72 -8.33 -7.16
N HIS A 24 -0.82 -7.02 -7.32
CA HIS A 24 0.30 -6.09 -7.09
C HIS A 24 0.08 -5.29 -5.81
N LEU A 25 1.16 -4.96 -5.11
CA LEU A 25 1.14 -4.10 -3.92
C LEU A 25 1.96 -2.84 -4.18
N VAL A 26 1.33 -1.68 -4.07
CA VAL A 26 2.01 -0.39 -4.00
C VAL A 26 1.83 0.16 -2.59
N TRP A 27 2.94 0.40 -1.90
CA TRP A 27 2.99 0.98 -0.57
C TRP A 27 3.52 2.41 -0.67
N VAL A 28 2.69 3.37 -0.26
CA VAL A 28 3.12 4.77 -0.15
C VAL A 28 3.70 4.97 1.25
N ASP A 29 5.01 5.14 1.33
CA ASP A 29 5.70 5.38 2.58
C ASP A 29 5.76 6.88 2.86
N ALA A 30 5.03 7.29 3.89
CA ALA A 30 5.02 8.66 4.38
C ALA A 30 5.08 8.62 5.90
N GLY A 31 5.91 9.48 6.49
CA GLY A 31 5.99 9.61 7.94
C GLY A 31 4.63 10.05 8.53
N PRO A 32 4.29 9.71 9.79
CA PRO A 32 3.00 10.06 10.39
C PRO A 32 2.67 11.56 10.32
N THR A 33 3.65 12.42 10.60
CA THR A 33 3.50 13.89 10.52
C THR A 33 3.17 14.34 9.10
N GLU A 34 3.88 13.81 8.11
CA GLU A 34 3.69 14.14 6.70
C GLU A 34 2.33 13.65 6.19
N ALA A 35 1.96 12.41 6.54
CA ALA A 35 0.67 11.83 6.19
C ALA A 35 -0.49 12.65 6.79
N LEU A 36 -0.39 13.07 8.05
CA LEU A 36 -1.41 13.89 8.71
C LEU A 36 -1.53 15.28 8.08
N ARG A 37 -0.39 15.95 7.86
CA ARG A 37 -0.33 17.23 7.14
C ARG A 37 -0.98 17.12 5.76
N GLY A 38 -0.68 16.04 5.03
CA GLY A 38 -1.28 15.79 3.73
C GLY A 38 -2.81 15.60 3.77
N GLN A 39 -3.38 15.07 4.85
CA GLN A 39 -4.84 15.00 5.00
C GLN A 39 -5.43 16.40 5.22
N HIS A 40 -4.80 17.19 6.09
CA HIS A 40 -5.23 18.56 6.40
C HIS A 40 -5.16 19.50 5.19
N ASP A 41 -4.05 19.46 4.45
CA ASP A 41 -3.86 20.26 3.23
C ASP A 41 -4.93 19.97 2.16
N ARG A 42 -5.56 18.79 2.23
CA ARG A 42 -6.66 18.36 1.34
C ARG A 42 -8.05 18.58 1.94
N GLY A 43 -8.15 19.32 3.04
CA GLY A 43 -9.40 19.63 3.74
C GLY A 43 -10.06 18.42 4.41
N ARG A 44 -9.30 17.33 4.67
CA ARG A 44 -9.84 16.12 5.27
C ARG A 44 -9.53 16.08 6.76
N THR A 45 -10.55 15.80 7.56
CA THR A 45 -10.40 15.56 8.99
C THR A 45 -10.22 14.06 9.24
N VAL A 46 -9.16 13.69 9.95
CA VAL A 46 -8.94 12.31 10.41
C VAL A 46 -9.04 12.32 11.92
N ARG A 47 -9.80 11.37 12.47
CA ARG A 47 -9.85 11.17 13.92
C ARG A 47 -8.49 10.72 14.42
N THR A 48 -7.96 11.40 15.44
CA THR A 48 -6.62 11.15 16.00
C THR A 48 -6.44 9.68 16.39
N GLU A 49 -7.38 9.10 17.16
CA GLU A 49 -7.24 7.71 17.62
C GLU A 49 -7.24 6.70 16.45
N ALA A 50 -7.99 7.01 15.39
CA ALA A 50 -8.03 6.15 14.21
C ALA A 50 -6.73 6.26 13.40
N PHE A 51 -6.15 7.46 13.34
CA PHE A 51 -4.87 7.71 12.69
C PHE A 51 -3.72 7.04 13.44
N GLU A 52 -3.63 7.21 14.76
CA GLU A 52 -2.60 6.60 15.59
C GLU A 52 -2.65 5.07 15.51
N ARG A 53 -3.84 4.48 15.61
CA ARG A 53 -4.01 3.04 15.41
C ARG A 53 -3.57 2.60 14.02
N HIS A 54 -3.88 3.38 12.98
CA HIS A 54 -3.45 3.06 11.63
C HIS A 54 -1.93 3.08 11.49
N VAL A 55 -1.26 4.09 12.06
CA VAL A 55 0.20 4.18 12.09
C VAL A 55 0.81 2.99 12.84
N GLY A 56 0.26 2.63 14.00
CA GLY A 56 0.68 1.46 14.77
C GLY A 56 0.52 0.15 14.00
N ASP A 57 -0.66 -0.07 13.40
CA ASP A 57 -0.95 -1.24 12.57
C ASP A 57 -0.04 -1.31 11.32
N ALA A 58 0.45 -0.16 10.84
CA ALA A 58 1.30 -0.05 9.66
C ALA A 58 2.78 -0.30 9.96
N ALA A 59 3.27 -0.06 11.18
CA ALA A 59 4.70 -0.04 11.49
C ALA A 59 5.42 -1.35 11.13
N GLY A 60 4.90 -2.49 11.59
CA GLY A 60 5.48 -3.80 11.28
C GLY A 60 5.45 -4.15 9.78
N PRO A 61 4.30 -4.03 9.10
CA PRO A 61 4.23 -4.19 7.64
C PRO A 61 5.16 -3.25 6.87
N ALA A 62 5.25 -1.98 7.25
CA ALA A 62 6.12 -1.01 6.59
C ALA A 62 7.58 -1.44 6.66
N GLU A 63 8.03 -1.88 7.83
CA GLU A 63 9.39 -2.38 8.02
C GLU A 63 9.71 -3.60 7.15
N ARG A 64 8.79 -4.58 7.09
CA ARG A 64 8.96 -5.75 6.22
C ARG A 64 8.98 -5.38 4.73
N LEU A 65 8.21 -4.37 4.33
CA LEU A 65 8.17 -3.92 2.94
C LEU A 65 9.46 -3.18 2.56
N ARG A 66 9.97 -2.29 3.43
CA ARG A 66 11.26 -1.60 3.21
C ARG A 66 12.44 -2.56 3.14
N THR A 67 12.43 -3.61 3.95
CA THR A 67 13.50 -4.64 3.97
C THR A 67 13.32 -5.71 2.89
N GLY A 68 12.27 -5.64 2.06
CA GLY A 68 12.00 -6.62 1.01
C GLY A 68 11.53 -7.99 1.51
N ALA A 69 11.22 -8.13 2.81
CA ALA A 69 10.81 -9.37 3.45
C ALA A 69 9.37 -9.80 3.13
N GLU A 70 8.59 -8.98 2.42
CA GLU A 70 7.21 -9.28 2.01
C GLU A 70 7.10 -9.37 0.49
N ASN A 71 7.47 -10.52 -0.10
CA ASN A 71 7.51 -10.72 -1.56
C ASN A 71 6.75 -11.98 -2.05
N GLY A 72 6.73 -13.09 -1.31
CA GLY A 72 6.30 -14.39 -1.84
C GLY A 72 4.82 -14.57 -2.23
N ALA A 73 3.94 -13.58 -2.02
CA ALA A 73 2.51 -13.70 -2.31
C ALA A 73 1.97 -12.62 -3.28
N TRP A 74 2.78 -11.64 -3.66
CA TRP A 74 2.40 -10.57 -4.59
C TRP A 74 3.19 -10.76 -5.89
N THR A 75 2.58 -10.45 -7.03
CA THR A 75 3.25 -10.47 -8.34
C THR A 75 4.32 -9.39 -8.39
N SER A 76 4.06 -8.21 -7.82
CA SER A 76 5.08 -7.19 -7.56
C SER A 76 4.78 -6.41 -6.29
N VAL A 77 5.84 -5.87 -5.70
CA VAL A 77 5.77 -4.98 -4.54
C VAL A 77 6.61 -3.73 -4.84
N HIS A 78 5.98 -2.56 -4.75
CA HIS A 78 6.65 -1.27 -4.90
C HIS A 78 6.46 -0.47 -3.61
N VAL A 79 7.56 0.00 -3.04
CA VAL A 79 7.57 0.98 -1.97
C VAL A 79 7.96 2.30 -2.60
N VAL A 80 7.13 3.32 -2.45
CA VAL A 80 7.37 4.65 -3.01
C VAL A 80 7.22 5.69 -1.91
N ASP A 81 8.09 6.69 -1.90
CA ASP A 81 8.01 7.82 -0.99
C ASP A 81 7.62 9.12 -1.71
N ARG A 82 7.70 10.25 -1.00
CA ARG A 82 7.37 11.54 -1.58
C ARG A 82 8.39 12.03 -2.60
N ALA A 83 9.67 11.68 -2.45
CA ALA A 83 10.68 12.02 -3.43
C ALA A 83 10.44 11.24 -4.73
N ASP A 84 10.11 9.95 -4.63
CA ASP A 84 9.78 9.09 -5.78
C ASP A 84 8.56 9.59 -6.56
N THR A 85 7.63 10.25 -5.87
CA THR A 85 6.31 10.62 -6.42
C THR A 85 6.11 12.13 -6.59
N ALA A 86 7.17 12.93 -6.46
CA ALA A 86 7.09 14.39 -6.55
C ALA A 86 6.54 14.88 -7.90
N GLY A 87 6.86 14.18 -8.99
CA GLY A 87 6.33 14.44 -10.34
C GLY A 87 4.98 13.77 -10.65
N GLY A 88 4.37 13.11 -9.67
CA GLY A 88 3.24 12.20 -9.86
C GLY A 88 3.69 10.74 -9.98
N LEU A 89 2.74 9.82 -9.78
CA LEU A 89 2.94 8.39 -9.93
C LEU A 89 2.01 7.87 -11.02
N GLN A 90 2.58 7.29 -12.08
CA GLN A 90 1.81 6.58 -13.10
C GLN A 90 1.95 5.08 -12.86
N VAL A 91 0.82 4.41 -12.70
CA VAL A 91 0.76 2.95 -12.67
C VAL A 91 0.33 2.49 -14.04
N ASP A 92 1.21 1.76 -14.74
CA ASP A 92 0.82 1.07 -15.97
C ASP A 92 -0.15 -0.06 -15.61
N THR A 93 -1.36 0.01 -16.16
CA THR A 93 -2.42 -0.98 -15.95
C THR A 93 -2.66 -1.82 -17.20
N THR A 94 -1.82 -1.66 -18.23
CA THR A 94 -1.87 -2.47 -19.44
C THR A 94 -1.70 -3.93 -19.03
N PRO A 95 -2.66 -4.81 -19.39
CA PRO A 95 -2.56 -6.22 -19.04
C PRO A 95 -1.28 -6.82 -19.64
N VAL A 96 -0.38 -7.31 -18.78
CA VAL A 96 0.75 -8.12 -19.24
C VAL A 96 0.17 -9.50 -19.60
N ALA A 97 0.35 -9.95 -20.84
CA ALA A 97 -0.11 -11.28 -21.25
C ALA A 97 0.65 -12.34 -20.46
N VAL A 98 -0.03 -12.98 -19.49
CA VAL A 98 0.55 -14.09 -18.72
C VAL A 98 0.32 -15.38 -19.50
N ALA A 99 1.39 -16.07 -19.87
CA ALA A 99 1.29 -17.42 -20.44
C ALA A 99 0.65 -18.35 -19.40
N LYS A 100 -0.37 -19.10 -19.84
CA LYS A 100 -1.20 -19.95 -19.00
C LYS A 100 -0.52 -21.28 -18.67
#